data_AF-Q5KIT0-F1
#
_entry.id   AF-Q5KIT0-F1
#
_cell.length_a   1.000
_cell.length_b   1.000
_cell.length_c   1.000
_cell.angle_alpha   90.00
_cell.angle_beta   90.00
_cell.angle_gamma   90.00
#
_symmetry.space_group_name_H-M   'P 1'
#
loop_
_entity.id
_entity.type
_entity.pdbx_description
1 polymer ?
#
loop_
_entity_poly.entity_id
_entity_poly.type
_entity_poly.pdbx_seq_one_letter_code
_entity_poly.pdbx_strand_id
1 'polypeptide(L)'
;MSEEHEHHVIGGYKATLANPKTSEEAKAHARRAIEEYEKKHKSGGGSTEHDHRVAGGYKAALHNPKVSPEAKQHAKEVLKEHDV
;
A
#
# COMPACT_ATOMS: atom_id res chain seq x y z
N MET A 1 -21.07 4.27 2.82
CA MET A 1 -19.92 5.04 3.35
C MET A 1 -18.77 4.76 2.40
N SER A 2 -18.26 5.77 1.70
CA SER A 2 -17.18 5.59 0.71
C SER A 2 -15.82 5.45 1.42
N GLU A 3 -14.86 4.75 0.83
CA GLU A 3 -13.51 4.55 1.40
C GLU A 3 -12.79 5.88 1.72
N GLU A 4 -13.06 6.93 0.94
CA GLU A 4 -12.57 8.30 1.20
C GLU A 4 -13.07 8.88 2.52
N HIS A 5 -14.31 8.58 2.91
CA HIS A 5 -14.85 9.02 4.19
C HIS A 5 -14.10 8.35 5.35
N GLU A 6 -13.83 7.05 5.24
CA GLU A 6 -13.06 6.31 6.24
C GLU A 6 -11.63 6.87 6.35
N HIS A 7 -10.97 7.16 5.23
CA HIS A 7 -9.61 7.74 5.22
C HIS A 7 -9.54 9.11 5.93
N HIS A 8 -10.49 10.01 5.68
CA HIS A 8 -10.56 11.31 6.35
C HIS A 8 -10.83 11.16 7.86
N VAL A 9 -11.73 10.24 8.24
CA VAL A 9 -12.03 9.95 9.65
C VAL A 9 -10.79 9.45 10.39
N ILE A 10 -10.03 8.53 9.78
CA ILE A 10 -8.76 8.04 10.34
C ILE A 10 -7.70 9.13 10.44
N GLY A 11 -7.63 10.03 9.46
CA GLY A 11 -6.78 11.23 9.54
C GLY A 11 -7.10 12.08 10.77
N GLY A 12 -8.38 12.29 11.06
CA GLY A 12 -8.85 12.98 12.27
C GLY A 12 -8.42 12.27 13.56
N TYR A 13 -8.58 10.94 13.63
CA TYR A 13 -8.13 10.17 14.80
C TYR A 13 -6.61 10.22 15.01
N LYS A 14 -5.81 10.23 13.94
CA LYS A 14 -4.36 10.44 14.04
C LYS A 14 -4.03 11.83 14.61
N ALA A 15 -4.76 12.87 14.21
CA ALA A 15 -4.60 14.21 14.79
C ALA A 15 -4.96 14.24 16.29
N THR A 16 -6.01 13.52 16.70
CA THR A 16 -6.38 13.36 18.12
C THR A 16 -5.25 12.74 18.95
N LEU A 17 -4.49 11.80 18.40
CA LEU A 17 -3.33 11.20 19.08
C LEU A 17 -2.14 12.15 19.21
N ALA A 18 -1.92 13.01 18.21
CA ALA A 18 -0.83 13.98 18.22
C ALA A 18 -1.12 15.20 19.10
N ASN A 19 -2.39 15.52 19.36
CA ASN A 19 -2.78 16.66 20.16
C ASN A 19 -2.54 16.38 21.66
N PRO A 20 -1.68 17.14 22.36
CA PRO A 20 -1.43 16.94 23.80
C PRO A 20 -2.62 17.34 24.68
N LYS A 21 -3.59 18.10 24.17
CA LYS A 21 -4.78 18.56 24.91
C LYS A 21 -5.95 17.58 24.87
N THR A 22 -5.82 16.45 24.19
CA THR A 22 -6.88 15.43 24.13
C THR A 22 -6.80 14.51 25.34
N SER A 23 -7.97 14.05 25.81
CA SER A 23 -8.05 13.11 26.92
C SER A 23 -7.50 11.75 26.55
N GLU A 24 -7.00 11.02 27.54
CA GLU A 24 -6.47 9.66 27.34
C GLU A 24 -7.55 8.70 26.83
N GLU A 25 -8.80 8.88 27.24
CA GLU A 25 -9.94 8.10 26.75
C GLU A 25 -10.21 8.33 25.25
N ALA A 26 -10.13 9.58 24.79
CA ALA A 26 -10.26 9.92 23.37
C ALA A 26 -9.10 9.33 22.54
N LYS A 27 -7.88 9.33 23.07
CA LYS A 27 -6.73 8.69 22.44
C LYS A 27 -6.87 7.17 22.37
N ALA A 28 -7.38 6.54 23.43
CA ALA A 28 -7.63 5.09 23.44
C ALA A 28 -8.65 4.69 22.35
N HIS A 29 -9.73 5.47 22.22
CA HIS A 29 -10.72 5.25 21.17
C HIS A 29 -10.13 5.46 19.76
N ALA A 30 -9.37 6.55 19.57
CA ALA A 30 -8.70 6.84 18.30
C ALA A 30 -7.75 5.72 17.87
N ARG A 31 -6.98 5.13 18.79
CA ARG A 31 -6.10 3.99 18.50
C ARG A 31 -6.88 2.77 18.00
N ARG A 32 -7.99 2.43 18.65
CA ARG A 32 -8.84 1.30 18.24
C ARG A 32 -9.42 1.49 16.83
N ALA A 33 -9.92 2.69 16.53
CA ALA A 33 -10.47 2.99 15.21
C ALA A 33 -9.40 2.89 14.10
N ILE A 34 -8.18 3.38 14.37
CA ILE A 34 -7.05 3.26 13.45
C ILE A 34 -6.65 1.80 13.24
N GLU A 35 -6.55 1.00 14.31
CA GLU A 35 -6.18 -0.41 14.22
C GLU A 35 -7.21 -1.22 13.43
N GLU A 36 -8.51 -1.00 13.66
CA GLU A 36 -9.57 -1.68 12.92
C GLU A 36 -9.53 -1.33 11.43
N TYR A 37 -9.34 -0.05 11.11
CA TYR A 37 -9.17 0.41 9.74
C TYR A 37 -7.93 -0.22 9.10
N GLU A 38 -6.78 -0.19 9.78
CA GLU A 38 -5.58 -0.84 9.29
C GLU A 38 -5.78 -2.34 9.11
N LYS A 39 -6.47 -3.04 9.99
CA LYS A 39 -6.74 -4.48 9.86
C LYS A 39 -7.62 -4.77 8.64
N LYS A 40 -8.66 -3.97 8.43
CA LYS A 40 -9.58 -4.06 7.29
C LYS A 40 -8.88 -3.76 5.95
N HIS A 41 -7.90 -2.86 5.95
CA HIS A 41 -7.16 -2.46 4.75
C HIS A 41 -5.80 -3.18 4.57
N LYS A 42 -5.26 -3.80 5.61
CA LYS A 42 -4.06 -4.67 5.56
C LYS A 42 -4.39 -6.10 5.17
N SER A 43 -5.64 -6.53 5.19
CA SER A 43 -6.05 -7.90 4.90
C SER A 43 -6.07 -8.29 3.41
N GLY A 44 -5.47 -7.54 2.48
CA GLY A 44 -5.60 -7.88 1.06
C GLY A 44 -4.63 -7.31 0.02
N GLY A 45 -3.46 -6.76 0.37
CA GLY A 45 -2.64 -6.16 -0.70
C GLY A 45 -1.17 -5.82 -0.42
N GLY A 46 -0.61 -6.28 0.71
CA GLY A 46 0.75 -5.86 1.10
C GLY A 46 1.90 -6.48 0.30
N SER A 47 1.67 -7.60 -0.39
CA SER A 47 2.71 -8.29 -1.15
C SER A 47 2.23 -8.57 -2.56
N THR A 48 1.14 -9.32 -2.72
CA THR A 48 0.66 -9.78 -4.03
C THR A 48 0.33 -8.66 -5.02
N GLU A 49 -0.26 -7.56 -4.57
CA GLU A 49 -0.60 -6.45 -5.48
C GLU A 49 0.62 -5.62 -5.88
N HIS A 50 1.58 -5.46 -4.96
CA HIS A 50 2.87 -4.83 -5.27
C HIS A 50 3.66 -5.70 -6.26
N ASP A 51 3.73 -7.01 -6.02
CA ASP A 51 4.35 -7.99 -6.91
C ASP A 51 3.69 -7.99 -8.30
N HIS A 52 2.36 -7.98 -8.38
CA HIS A 52 1.65 -7.90 -9.67
C HIS A 52 1.92 -6.59 -10.43
N ARG A 53 2.00 -5.45 -9.74
CA ARG A 53 2.33 -4.16 -10.36
C ARG A 53 3.77 -4.13 -10.85
N VAL A 54 4.70 -4.68 -10.06
CA VAL A 54 6.13 -4.79 -10.41
C VAL A 54 6.31 -5.71 -11.63
N ALA A 55 5.69 -6.89 -11.62
CA ALA A 55 5.68 -7.81 -12.75
C ALA A 55 5.06 -7.16 -14.00
N GLY A 56 3.96 -6.43 -13.85
CA GLY A 56 3.36 -5.65 -14.94
C GLY A 56 4.33 -4.64 -15.57
N GLY A 57 5.09 -3.92 -14.74
CA GLY A 57 6.11 -2.96 -15.18
C GLY A 57 7.25 -3.62 -15.96
N TYR A 58 7.78 -4.73 -15.47
CA TYR A 58 8.83 -5.48 -16.18
C TYR A 58 8.32 -6.06 -17.50
N LYS A 59 7.07 -6.55 -17.53
CA LYS A 59 6.44 -7.04 -18.77
C LYS A 59 6.31 -5.92 -19.81
N ALA A 60 5.92 -4.72 -19.38
CA ALA A 60 5.88 -3.56 -20.27
C ALA A 60 7.29 -3.18 -20.79
N ALA A 61 8.33 -3.27 -19.94
CA ALA A 61 9.70 -2.98 -20.33
C ALA A 61 10.22 -3.93 -21.43
N LEU A 62 9.81 -5.20 -21.43
CA LEU A 62 10.18 -6.15 -22.49
C LEU A 62 9.64 -5.74 -23.87
N HIS A 63 8.41 -5.24 -23.92
CA HIS A 63 7.76 -4.83 -25.18
C HIS A 63 8.13 -3.42 -25.64
N ASN A 64 8.70 -2.59 -24.76
CA ASN A 64 9.06 -1.22 -25.10
C ASN A 64 10.33 -1.17 -25.99
N PRO A 65 10.27 -0.59 -27.21
CA PRO A 65 11.44 -0.47 -28.09
C PRO A 65 12.50 0.53 -27.59
N LYS A 66 12.16 1.40 -26.64
CA LYS A 66 13.08 2.39 -26.04
C LYS A 66 13.93 1.83 -24.90
N VAL A 67 13.69 0.60 -24.48
CA VAL A 67 14.42 -0.05 -23.38
C VAL A 67 15.62 -0.81 -23.95
N SER A 68 16.78 -0.68 -23.30
CA SER A 68 18.02 -1.34 -23.72
C SER A 68 17.93 -2.86 -23.62
N PRO A 69 18.68 -3.61 -24.46
CA PRO A 69 18.67 -5.07 -24.42
C PRO A 69 19.08 -5.65 -23.06
N GLU A 70 20.05 -5.04 -22.38
CA GLU A 70 20.49 -5.45 -21.03
C GLU A 70 19.36 -5.28 -20.00
N ALA A 71 18.62 -4.16 -20.06
CA ALA A 71 17.49 -3.92 -19.17
C ALA A 71 16.33 -4.88 -19.42
N LYS A 72 16.12 -5.32 -20.67
CA LYS A 72 15.14 -6.37 -21.01
C LYS A 72 15.56 -7.74 -20.47
N GLN A 73 16.84 -8.08 -20.52
CA GLN A 73 17.34 -9.32 -19.93
C GLN A 73 17.09 -9.34 -18.42
N HIS A 74 17.44 -8.26 -17.72
CA HIS A 74 17.15 -8.12 -16.29
C HIS A 74 15.65 -8.24 -15.99
N ALA A 75 14.80 -7.54 -16.76
CA ALA A 75 13.35 -7.63 -16.61
C ALA A 75 12.83 -9.07 -16.77
N LYS A 76 13.44 -9.86 -17.67
CA LYS A 76 13.06 -11.26 -17.91
C LYS A 76 13.46 -12.17 -16.75
N GLU A 77 14.63 -11.97 -16.15
CA GLU A 77 15.09 -12.74 -14.99
C GLU A 77 14.22 -12.45 -13.76
N VAL A 78 13.93 -11.18 -13.50
CA VAL A 78 13.04 -10.78 -12.38
C VAL A 78 11.63 -11.33 -12.56
N LEU A 79 11.10 -11.29 -13.79
CA LEU A 79 9.80 -11.93 -14.07
C LEU A 79 9.83 -13.43 -13.81
N LYS A 80 10.91 -14.13 -14.17
CA LYS A 80 11.04 -15.58 -13.95
C LYS A 80 11.19 -15.96 -12.48
N GLU A 81 11.79 -15.08 -11.67
CA GLU A 81 11.94 -15.28 -10.23
C GLU A 81 10.64 -14.98 -9.45
N HIS A 82 9.84 -14.03 -9.94
CA HIS A 82 8.55 -13.64 -9.32
C HIS A 82 7.32 -14.41 -9.87
N ASP A 83 7.45 -15.17 -10.97
CA ASP A 83 6.40 -16.05 -11.51
C ASP A 83 6.41 -17.38 -10.71
N VAL A 84 5.49 -17.48 -9.74
CA VAL A 84 5.10 -18.73 -9.05
C VAL A 84 3.87 -19.36 -9.70
#